data_AF-A0A2M8DRQ7-F1
#
_entry.id   AF-A0A2M8DRQ7-F1
#
_cell.length_a   1.000
_cell.length_b   1.000
_cell.length_c   1.000
_cell.angle_alpha   90.00
_cell.angle_beta   90.00
_cell.angle_gamma   90.00
#
_symmetry.space_group_name_H-M   'P 1'
#
loop_
_entity.id
_entity.type
_entity.pdbx_description
1 polymer ?
#
loop_
_entity_poly.entity_id
_entity_poly.type
_entity_poly.pdbx_seq_one_letter_code
_entity_poly.pdbx_strand_id
1 'polypeptide(L)'
;MKKLFLVFLLLIAFTITAKIALADQDNGCMKLRYCTVPAPTVLKVITSDNKTIVAGVSWNETLVDIYVDDKYAGRAQMQVGSGDTGYFDFELIGSGAKDSEIYAIARNLNERDRSIKSNILNKE
;
A
#
# COMPACT_ATOMS: atom_id res chain seq x y z
N MET A 1 21.10 45.47 -41.41
CA MET A 1 21.52 44.09 -41.07
C MET A 1 22.24 44.11 -39.72
N LYS A 2 21.54 43.84 -38.60
CA LYS A 2 22.08 43.56 -37.23
C LYS A 2 20.99 43.71 -36.14
N LYS A 3 19.75 43.27 -36.39
CA LYS A 3 18.71 43.21 -35.32
C LYS A 3 17.77 42.00 -35.47
N LEU A 4 18.15 41.00 -36.26
CA LEU A 4 17.30 39.82 -36.55
C LEU A 4 17.92 38.50 -36.10
N PHE A 5 19.02 38.53 -35.35
CA PHE A 5 19.73 37.31 -34.94
C PHE A 5 19.72 37.06 -33.43
N LEU A 6 19.19 37.98 -32.61
CA LEU A 6 19.35 37.92 -31.15
C LEU A 6 18.11 37.53 -30.35
N VAL A 7 16.95 37.36 -30.97
CA VAL A 7 15.72 36.97 -30.24
C VAL A 7 15.27 35.54 -30.58
N PHE A 8 15.89 34.90 -31.58
CA PHE A 8 15.70 33.46 -31.81
C PHE A 8 16.42 32.61 -30.73
N LEU A 9 17.35 33.20 -30.00
CA LEU A 9 18.07 32.59 -28.87
C LEU A 9 17.29 32.62 -27.55
N LEU A 10 16.17 33.35 -27.50
CA LEU A 10 15.28 33.42 -26.32
C LEU A 10 14.08 32.45 -26.40
N LEU A 11 13.90 31.76 -27.54
CA LEU A 11 12.82 30.79 -27.76
C LEU A 11 13.25 29.33 -27.54
N ILE A 12 14.53 29.06 -27.29
CA ILE A 12 15.07 27.71 -27.04
C ILE A 12 15.28 27.47 -25.52
N ALA A 13 15.01 28.47 -24.67
CA ALA A 13 15.14 28.38 -23.22
C ALA A 13 13.81 28.15 -22.49
N PHE A 14 12.72 27.83 -23.20
CA PHE A 14 11.52 27.23 -22.58
C PHE A 14 11.55 25.72 -22.80
N THR A 15 12.64 25.14 -22.32
CA THR A 15 12.84 23.70 -22.21
C THR A 15 11.75 23.12 -21.29
N ILE A 16 10.93 22.25 -21.87
CA ILE A 16 10.52 20.97 -21.28
C ILE A 16 10.03 21.12 -19.83
N THR A 17 8.75 21.45 -19.63
CA THR A 17 8.04 21.03 -18.42
C THR A 17 7.94 19.51 -18.46
N ALA A 18 9.01 18.84 -18.02
CA ALA A 18 8.97 17.43 -17.70
C ALA A 18 7.85 17.27 -16.66
N LYS A 19 6.79 16.54 -17.06
CA LYS A 19 5.81 15.98 -16.15
C LYS A 19 6.59 15.17 -15.11
N ILE A 20 6.81 15.72 -13.94
CA ILE A 20 7.19 14.92 -12.77
C ILE A 20 5.89 14.27 -12.31
N ALA A 21 5.52 13.18 -12.97
CA ALA A 21 4.76 12.16 -12.30
C ALA A 21 5.69 11.63 -11.21
N LEU A 22 5.46 12.02 -9.96
CA LEU A 22 5.96 11.27 -8.83
C LEU A 22 5.24 9.92 -8.88
N ALA A 23 5.77 9.01 -9.68
CA ALA A 23 5.55 7.59 -9.43
C ALA A 23 6.17 7.36 -8.05
N ASP A 24 5.32 7.35 -7.02
CA ASP A 24 5.68 6.81 -5.72
C ASP A 24 6.11 5.37 -6.00
N GLN A 25 7.42 5.19 -6.08
CA GLN A 25 8.04 3.89 -6.26
C GLN A 25 7.70 3.13 -4.98
N ASP A 26 6.69 2.27 -5.13
CA ASP A 26 6.17 1.32 -4.16
C ASP A 26 7.27 0.33 -3.74
N ASN A 27 8.27 0.83 -3.04
CA ASN A 27 9.41 0.06 -2.59
C ASN A 27 9.00 -0.58 -1.27
N GLY A 28 8.26 -1.68 -1.35
CA GLY A 28 8.00 -2.56 -0.20
C GLY A 28 9.34 -2.80 0.45
N CYS A 29 9.45 -2.46 1.74
CA CYS A 29 10.69 -2.42 2.53
C CYS A 29 11.68 -3.52 2.07
N MET A 30 12.67 -3.16 1.23
CA MET A 30 13.53 -4.13 0.52
C MET A 30 14.56 -4.86 1.43
N LYS A 31 14.41 -4.81 2.76
CA LYS A 31 15.26 -5.55 3.69
C LYS A 31 14.59 -5.68 5.07
N LEU A 32 14.40 -6.91 5.53
CA LEU A 32 13.81 -7.27 6.84
C LEU A 32 14.43 -6.59 8.07
N ARG A 33 15.61 -5.96 7.97
CA ARG A 33 16.29 -5.27 9.08
C ARG A 33 15.99 -3.76 9.18
N TYR A 34 15.21 -3.17 8.27
CA TYR A 34 14.91 -1.73 8.27
C TYR A 34 13.41 -1.40 8.37
N CYS A 35 12.51 -2.39 8.43
CA CYS A 35 11.10 -2.09 8.61
C CYS A 35 10.87 -1.77 10.09
N THR A 36 10.75 -0.49 10.42
CA THR A 36 10.37 -0.03 11.77
C THR A 36 8.98 -0.52 12.15
N VAL A 37 8.15 -0.88 11.17
CA VAL A 37 6.83 -1.46 11.37
C VAL A 37 6.87 -2.96 11.04
N PRO A 38 6.59 -3.84 12.01
CA PRO A 38 6.46 -5.27 11.77
C PRO A 38 5.31 -5.59 10.81
N ALA A 39 5.50 -6.62 9.98
CA ALA A 39 4.44 -7.07 9.07
C ALA A 39 3.25 -7.67 9.85
N PRO A 40 2.01 -7.43 9.41
CA PRO A 40 0.85 -8.16 9.93
C PRO A 40 0.93 -9.64 9.59
N THR A 41 0.17 -10.45 10.33
CA THR A 41 -0.12 -11.83 9.97
C THR A 41 -1.58 -11.94 9.59
N VAL A 42 -1.84 -12.33 8.34
CA VAL A 42 -3.19 -12.71 7.89
C VAL A 42 -3.45 -14.12 8.40
N LEU A 43 -4.51 -14.29 9.17
CA LEU A 43 -4.88 -15.58 9.77
C LEU A 43 -6.00 -16.28 9.02
N LYS A 44 -6.86 -15.50 8.35
CA LYS A 44 -8.02 -16.05 7.65
C LYS A 44 -8.42 -15.19 6.46
N VAL A 45 -8.77 -15.85 5.37
CA VAL A 45 -9.44 -15.26 4.20
C VAL A 45 -10.64 -16.14 3.87
N ILE A 46 -11.85 -15.63 4.10
CA ILE A 46 -13.10 -16.37 3.82
C ILE A 46 -13.81 -15.66 2.68
N THR A 47 -14.12 -16.39 1.61
CA THR A 47 -14.93 -15.88 0.51
C THR A 47 -16.28 -16.58 0.51
N SER A 48 -17.37 -15.81 0.58
CA SER A 48 -18.75 -16.32 0.42
C SER A 48 -19.52 -15.39 -0.50
N ASP A 49 -20.07 -15.94 -1.58
CA ASP A 49 -20.79 -15.19 -2.62
C ASP A 49 -20.00 -13.98 -3.15
N ASN A 50 -20.45 -12.77 -2.82
CA ASN A 50 -19.85 -11.49 -3.21
C ASN A 50 -19.14 -10.79 -2.06
N LYS A 51 -18.81 -11.50 -0.98
CA LYS A 51 -18.19 -10.95 0.21
C LYS A 51 -16.95 -11.74 0.58
N THR A 52 -15.84 -11.04 0.81
CA THR A 52 -14.62 -11.63 1.36
C THR A 52 -14.25 -10.95 2.66
N ILE A 53 -13.97 -11.76 3.69
CA ILE A 53 -13.49 -11.29 4.99
C ILE A 53 -12.03 -11.66 5.11
N VAL A 54 -11.19 -10.66 5.34
CA VAL A 54 -9.77 -10.81 5.65
C VAL A 54 -9.59 -10.49 7.11
N ALA A 55 -9.06 -11.44 7.89
CA ALA A 55 -8.82 -11.25 9.32
C ALA A 55 -7.42 -11.66 9.71
N GLY A 56 -6.84 -10.97 10.68
CA GLY A 56 -5.49 -11.21 11.12
C GLY A 56 -5.11 -10.46 12.39
N VAL A 57 -3.81 -10.40 12.63
CA VAL A 57 -3.21 -9.67 13.75
C VAL A 57 -2.11 -8.73 13.26
N SER A 58 -1.99 -7.59 13.91
CA SER A 58 -0.89 -6.65 13.71
C SER A 58 -0.44 -6.11 15.06
N TRP A 59 0.72 -5.46 15.11
CA TRP A 59 1.13 -4.71 16.29
C TRP A 59 0.12 -3.60 16.58
N ASN A 60 -0.13 -3.34 17.86
CA ASN A 60 -0.91 -2.20 18.29
C ASN A 60 -0.28 -0.90 17.79
N GLU A 61 -1.08 0.17 17.71
CA GLU A 61 -0.64 1.46 17.19
C GLU A 61 -0.07 1.38 15.76
N THR A 62 -0.58 0.45 14.96
CA THR A 62 -0.35 0.40 13.52
C THR A 62 -1.66 0.56 12.76
N LEU A 63 -1.55 1.03 11.53
CA LEU A 63 -2.64 1.05 10.55
C LEU A 63 -2.44 -0.14 9.62
N VAL A 64 -3.49 -0.89 9.30
CA VAL A 64 -3.38 -2.08 8.44
C VAL A 64 -4.10 -1.84 7.13
N ASP A 65 -3.34 -1.81 6.05
CA ASP A 65 -3.86 -1.66 4.69
C ASP A 65 -3.97 -3.03 4.02
N ILE A 66 -5.09 -3.29 3.35
CA ILE A 66 -5.37 -4.52 2.61
C ILE A 66 -5.19 -4.27 1.11
N TYR A 67 -4.53 -5.22 0.45
CA TYR A 67 -4.27 -5.21 -0.98
C TYR A 67 -4.84 -6.47 -1.63
N VAL A 68 -5.33 -6.31 -2.85
CA VAL A 68 -5.86 -7.38 -3.71
C VAL A 68 -5.20 -7.24 -5.08
N ASP A 69 -4.44 -8.25 -5.51
CA ASP A 69 -3.66 -8.24 -6.76
C ASP A 69 -2.82 -6.94 -6.91
N ASP A 70 -2.05 -6.63 -5.86
CA ASP A 70 -1.21 -5.43 -5.71
C ASP A 70 -1.94 -4.08 -5.73
N LYS A 71 -3.28 -4.07 -5.72
CA LYS A 71 -4.09 -2.85 -5.64
C LYS A 71 -4.57 -2.63 -4.21
N TYR A 72 -4.42 -1.40 -3.73
CA TYR A 72 -4.97 -1.00 -2.43
C TYR A 72 -6.49 -1.14 -2.45
N ALA A 73 -7.02 -1.96 -1.54
CA ALA A 73 -8.45 -2.21 -1.41
C ALA A 73 -9.08 -1.37 -0.29
N GLY A 74 -8.35 -1.13 0.79
CA GLY A 74 -8.82 -0.33 1.91
C GLY A 74 -8.03 -0.56 3.18
N ARG A 75 -8.45 0.12 4.24
CA ARG A 75 -7.84 0.04 5.56
C ARG A 75 -8.71 -0.82 6.47
N ALA A 76 -8.11 -1.82 7.10
CA ALA A 76 -8.75 -2.70 8.05
C ALA A 76 -9.08 -1.97 9.36
N GLN A 77 -10.14 -2.41 10.02
CA GLN A 77 -10.46 -1.94 11.36
C GLN A 77 -9.56 -2.65 12.37
N MET A 78 -8.79 -1.87 13.14
CA MET A 78 -7.96 -2.40 14.22
C MET A 78 -8.74 -2.45 15.54
N GLN A 79 -8.72 -3.60 16.19
CA GLN A 79 -9.23 -3.86 17.53
C GLN A 79 -8.03 -4.07 18.46
N VAL A 80 -7.63 -2.99 19.13
CA VAL A 80 -6.44 -2.95 20.01
C VAL A 80 -6.68 -3.82 21.25
N GLY A 81 -5.80 -4.80 21.46
CA GLY A 81 -5.81 -5.68 22.62
C GLY A 81 -4.99 -5.14 23.80
N SER A 82 -5.01 -5.82 24.94
CA SER A 82 -4.24 -5.44 26.15
C SER A 82 -2.73 -5.73 26.09
N GLY A 83 -2.24 -6.38 25.03
CA GLY A 83 -0.82 -6.66 24.79
C GLY A 83 -0.20 -5.72 23.76
N ASP A 84 0.80 -6.20 23.03
CA ASP A 84 1.46 -5.45 21.95
C ASP A 84 0.81 -5.64 20.58
N THR A 85 -0.22 -6.50 20.50
CA THR A 85 -0.89 -6.86 19.25
C THR A 85 -2.40 -6.67 19.33
N GLY A 86 -2.99 -6.27 18.22
CA GLY A 86 -4.43 -6.14 18.02
C GLY A 86 -4.91 -7.02 16.87
N TYR A 87 -6.20 -7.32 16.88
CA TYR A 87 -6.86 -8.00 15.78
C TYR A 87 -7.26 -6.98 14.71
N PHE A 88 -7.25 -7.40 13.45
CA PHE A 88 -7.89 -6.64 12.40
C PHE A 88 -8.83 -7.52 11.61
N ASP A 89 -9.85 -6.88 11.06
CA ASP A 89 -10.73 -7.44 10.06
C ASP A 89 -11.05 -6.40 8.97
N PHE A 90 -11.27 -6.90 7.77
CA PHE A 90 -11.61 -6.09 6.61
C PHE A 90 -12.58 -6.85 5.71
N GLU A 91 -13.59 -6.12 5.25
CA GLU A 91 -14.63 -6.64 4.38
C GLU A 91 -14.46 -6.10 2.96
N LEU A 92 -14.32 -7.01 2.02
CA LEU A 92 -14.31 -6.77 0.59
C LEU A 92 -15.68 -7.12 0.02
N ILE A 93 -16.33 -6.16 -0.65
CA ILE A 93 -17.56 -6.39 -1.40
C ILE A 93 -17.22 -6.47 -2.90
N GLY A 94 -17.58 -7.58 -3.52
CA GLY A 94 -17.37 -7.86 -4.94
C GLY A 94 -16.80 -9.26 -5.18
N SER A 95 -16.90 -9.71 -6.43
CA SER A 95 -16.39 -11.03 -6.88
C SER A 95 -14.86 -11.09 -7.01
N GLY A 96 -14.18 -9.93 -6.97
CA GLY A 96 -12.75 -9.78 -7.26
C GLY A 96 -11.81 -10.30 -6.18
N ALA A 97 -12.27 -11.15 -5.26
CA ALA A 97 -11.48 -11.65 -4.15
C ALA A 97 -11.43 -13.18 -4.08
N LYS A 98 -12.11 -13.92 -4.96
CA LYS A 98 -12.10 -15.39 -4.94
C LYS A 98 -10.80 -16.01 -5.46
N ASP A 99 -10.17 -15.42 -6.49
CA ASP A 99 -8.94 -15.97 -7.10
C ASP A 99 -7.72 -15.03 -7.03
N SER A 100 -7.88 -13.88 -6.37
CA SER A 100 -6.83 -12.88 -6.20
C SER A 100 -5.82 -13.15 -5.08
N GLU A 101 -4.61 -12.61 -5.21
CA GLU A 101 -3.65 -12.51 -4.13
C GLU A 101 -4.13 -11.46 -3.12
N ILE A 102 -4.26 -11.84 -1.85
CA ILE A 102 -4.65 -10.93 -0.77
C ILE A 102 -3.54 -10.91 0.28
N TYR A 103 -3.08 -9.71 0.60
CA TYR A 103 -2.10 -9.50 1.66
C TYR A 103 -2.36 -8.18 2.39
N ALA A 104 -1.75 -8.05 3.57
CA ALA A 104 -1.82 -6.87 4.40
C ALA A 104 -0.45 -6.19 4.52
N ILE A 105 -0.44 -4.87 4.70
CA ILE A 105 0.73 -4.06 5.04
C ILE A 105 0.38 -3.21 6.27
N ALA A 106 1.17 -3.32 7.33
CA ALA A 106 1.12 -2.40 8.46
C ALA A 106 1.89 -1.11 8.13
N ARG A 107 1.36 0.02 8.62
CA ARG A 107 2.01 1.34 8.68
C ARG A 107 2.05 1.84 10.11
N ASN A 108 3.02 2.71 10.41
CA ASN A 108 2.99 3.47 11.65
C ASN A 108 1.86 4.52 11.61
N LEU A 109 1.49 5.08 12.76
CA LEU A 109 0.39 6.07 12.85
C LEU A 109 0.62 7.37 12.07
N ASN A 110 1.86 7.67 11.69
CA ASN A 110 2.20 8.82 10.84
C ASN A 110 2.27 8.49 9.34
N GLU A 111 2.02 7.23 8.98
CA GLU A 111 1.98 6.68 7.63
C GLU A 111 3.28 6.74 6.80
N ARG A 112 4.39 7.20 7.39
CA ARG A 112 5.69 7.33 6.69
C ARG A 112 6.43 6.02 6.56
N ASP A 113 6.27 5.13 7.53
CA ASP A 113 6.93 3.83 7.52
C ASP A 113 5.91 2.73 7.24
N ARG A 114 6.37 1.71 6.52
CA ARG A 114 5.55 0.55 6.16
C ARG A 114 6.34 -0.74 6.32
N SER A 115 5.61 -1.78 6.66
CA SER A 115 6.11 -3.15 6.68
C SER A 115 6.27 -3.72 5.26
N ILE A 116 6.83 -4.93 5.17
CA ILE A 116 6.68 -5.79 3.99
C ILE A 116 5.28 -6.41 3.93
N LYS A 117 4.95 -7.08 2.82
CA LYS A 117 3.71 -7.87 2.70
C LYS A 117 3.61 -8.90 3.84
N SER A 118 2.40 -9.11 4.35
CA SER A 118 2.07 -10.23 5.22
C SER A 118 2.30 -11.58 4.53
N ASN A 119 2.09 -12.67 5.25
CA ASN A 119 1.86 -13.98 4.62
C ASN A 119 0.64 -13.92 3.68
N ILE A 120 0.66 -14.76 2.66
CA ILE A 120 -0.46 -15.01 1.74
C ILE A 120 -1.07 -16.35 2.14
N LEU A 121 -2.37 -16.37 2.37
CA LEU A 121 -3.11 -17.61 2.61
C LEU A 121 -3.86 -18.01 1.35
N ASN A 122 -3.81 -19.31 1.04
CA ASN A 122 -4.74 -19.90 0.10
C ASN A 122 -6.14 -19.84 0.74
N LYS A 123 -7.13 -19.47 -0.05
CA LYS A 123 -8.52 -19.33 0.42
C LYS A 123 -9.11 -20.70 0.69
N GLU A 124 -9.87 -20.80 1.77
CA GLU A 124 -10.73 -21.95 2.08
C GLU A 124 -12.13 -21.77 1.48
#